data_AF-A0A2E4NCN6-F1
#
_entry.id   AF-A0A2E4NCN6-F1
#
_cell.length_a   1.000
_cell.length_b   1.000
_cell.length_c   1.000
_cell.angle_alpha   90.00
_cell.angle_beta   90.00
_cell.angle_gamma   90.00
#
_symmetry.space_group_name_H-M   'P 1'
#
loop_
_entity.id
_entity.type
_entity.pdbx_description
1 polymer ?
#
loop_
_entity_poly.entity_id
_entity_poly.type
_entity_poly.pdbx_seq_one_letter_code
_entity_poly.pdbx_strand_id
1 'polypeptide(L)'
;MFRPLNLVLLTTLIAVAGATAIAQMPKPITADDHVVATIDGKTVTERDIRLMLPQYSTDFRTLPPQKRAQLMRDLISQRLLAREGQKKKVDQTPRFKAQRRAFILTALARATVESYLEGEGKVTEKEVRDFYKNNKKKFIDEKISARHILLKSKKEAKAVLKEIKAGGDFAKLAA
;
A
#
# COMPACT_ATOMS: atom_id res chain seq x y z
N MET A 1 -64.31 14.97 50.41
CA MET A 1 -64.86 16.33 50.62
C MET A 1 -64.36 17.20 49.46
N PHE A 2 -65.31 17.71 48.65
CA PHE A 2 -65.25 18.76 47.60
C PHE A 2 -64.19 18.77 46.47
N ARG A 3 -64.73 19.04 45.26
CA ARG A 3 -64.11 19.17 43.92
C ARG A 3 -63.57 20.62 43.69
N PRO A 4 -63.31 21.07 42.45
CA PRO A 4 -62.02 21.38 41.83
C PRO A 4 -61.77 22.89 41.66
N LEU A 5 -60.60 23.31 41.16
CA LEU A 5 -60.48 24.62 40.50
C LEU A 5 -59.44 24.58 39.36
N ASN A 6 -59.95 24.75 38.14
CA ASN A 6 -59.17 25.16 36.98
C ASN A 6 -58.79 26.64 37.16
N LEU A 7 -57.53 26.99 36.89
CA LEU A 7 -57.17 28.35 36.52
C LEU A 7 -56.29 28.32 35.26
N VAL A 8 -56.89 28.80 34.18
CA VAL A 8 -56.23 29.13 32.91
C VAL A 8 -55.68 30.55 33.03
N LEU A 9 -54.41 30.77 32.65
CA LEU A 9 -53.83 31.97 32.01
C LEU A 9 -52.31 31.74 31.94
N LEU A 10 -51.48 32.19 30.99
CA LEU A 10 -51.57 32.66 29.61
C LEU A 10 -50.09 32.91 29.24
N THR A 11 -49.59 32.19 28.24
CA THR A 11 -48.42 32.47 27.36
C THR A 11 -47.30 33.40 27.86
N THR A 12 -46.08 32.87 27.91
CA THR A 12 -44.92 33.49 27.24
C THR A 12 -43.88 32.43 26.92
N LEU A 13 -43.68 32.21 25.62
CA LEU A 13 -42.69 31.33 25.04
C LEU A 13 -41.34 32.06 25.04
N ILE A 14 -40.37 31.62 25.85
CA ILE A 14 -38.96 31.98 25.66
C ILE A 14 -38.20 30.68 25.42
N ALA A 15 -38.04 30.35 24.15
CA ALA A 15 -37.14 29.29 23.70
C ALA A 15 -35.70 29.77 23.89
N VAL A 16 -35.08 29.44 25.01
CA VAL A 16 -33.63 29.54 25.17
C VAL A 16 -33.01 28.33 24.48
N ALA A 17 -32.64 28.51 23.21
CA ALA A 17 -31.77 27.60 22.49
C ALA A 17 -30.36 27.69 23.11
N GLY A 18 -30.13 26.92 24.18
CA GLY A 18 -28.80 26.66 24.71
C GLY A 18 -28.03 25.78 23.73
N ALA A 19 -27.27 26.40 22.84
CA ALA A 19 -26.31 25.71 21.98
C ALA A 19 -25.22 25.07 22.86
N THR A 20 -25.36 23.78 23.13
CA THR A 20 -24.28 22.94 23.66
C THR A 20 -23.21 22.84 22.58
N ALA A 21 -22.18 23.68 22.70
CA ALA A 21 -20.93 23.49 21.98
C ALA A 21 -20.32 22.17 22.43
N ILE A 22 -20.58 21.10 21.67
CA ILE A 22 -19.80 19.86 21.76
C ILE A 22 -18.39 20.24 21.33
N ALA A 23 -17.52 20.48 22.30
CA ALA A 23 -16.08 20.60 22.07
C ALA A 23 -15.64 19.31 21.38
N GLN A 24 -15.38 19.38 20.08
CA GLN A 24 -14.74 18.29 19.35
C GLN A 24 -13.36 18.10 19.97
N MET A 25 -13.19 17.04 20.75
CA MET A 25 -11.86 16.62 21.19
C MET A 25 -10.97 16.46 19.95
N PRO A 26 -9.74 17.01 19.94
CA PRO A 26 -8.85 16.83 18.81
C PRO A 26 -8.64 15.33 18.60
N LYS A 27 -8.90 14.86 17.37
CA LYS A 27 -8.62 13.47 16.99
C LYS A 27 -7.16 13.16 17.34
N PRO A 28 -6.86 11.99 17.91
CA PRO A 28 -5.48 11.59 18.17
C PRO A 28 -4.71 11.64 16.84
N ILE A 29 -3.69 12.49 16.78
CA ILE A 29 -2.78 12.62 15.65
C ILE A 29 -2.06 11.27 15.55
N THR A 30 -2.37 10.49 14.52
CA THR A 30 -1.62 9.27 14.24
C THR A 30 -0.21 9.66 13.80
N ALA A 31 0.79 8.76 13.90
CA ALA A 31 2.17 9.07 13.45
C ALA A 31 2.20 9.64 12.00
N ASP A 32 1.22 9.23 11.20
CA ASP A 32 1.00 9.65 9.81
C ASP A 32 0.58 11.12 9.66
N ASP A 33 -0.08 11.69 10.67
CA ASP A 33 -0.62 13.05 10.67
C ASP A 33 0.39 14.10 11.20
N HIS A 34 1.60 13.67 11.59
CA HIS A 34 2.62 14.56 12.12
C HIS A 34 3.12 15.55 11.04
N VAL A 35 3.11 16.83 11.37
CA VAL A 35 3.52 17.92 10.48
C VAL A 35 5.04 18.03 10.44
N VAL A 36 5.62 17.91 9.24
CA VAL A 36 7.08 18.01 9.01
C VAL A 36 7.50 19.37 8.48
N ALA A 37 6.62 20.07 7.78
CA ALA A 37 6.88 21.39 7.23
C ALA A 37 5.59 22.12 6.85
N THR A 38 5.66 23.44 6.70
CA THR A 38 4.65 24.25 6.02
C THR A 38 5.30 24.89 4.80
N ILE A 39 4.77 24.63 3.61
CA ILE A 39 5.29 25.15 2.34
C ILE A 39 4.15 25.88 1.63
N ASP A 40 4.32 27.16 1.35
CA ASP A 40 3.30 28.03 0.74
C ASP A 40 1.94 28.01 1.49
N GLY A 41 1.99 28.00 2.83
CA GLY A 41 0.80 27.92 3.68
C GLY A 41 0.11 26.54 3.68
N LYS A 42 0.65 25.55 2.97
CA LYS A 42 0.16 24.17 2.98
C LYS A 42 1.02 23.32 3.90
N THR A 43 0.35 22.64 4.82
CA THR A 43 0.96 21.65 5.71
C THR A 43 1.45 20.45 4.90
N VAL A 44 2.63 19.97 5.26
CA VAL A 44 3.20 18.72 4.79
C VAL A 44 3.28 17.78 5.98
N THR A 45 2.74 16.59 5.83
CA THR A 45 2.76 15.54 6.85
C THR A 45 3.77 14.44 6.50
N GLU A 46 4.10 13.59 7.47
CA GLU A 46 4.90 12.38 7.21
C GLU A 46 4.22 11.45 6.19
N ARG A 47 2.88 11.38 6.22
CA ARG A 47 2.10 10.68 5.20
C ARG A 47 2.32 11.24 3.81
N ASP A 48 2.31 12.57 3.67
CA ASP A 48 2.55 13.21 2.36
C ASP A 48 3.94 12.86 1.83
N ILE A 49 4.95 12.80 2.69
CA ILE A 49 6.31 12.37 2.30
C ILE A 49 6.28 10.92 1.79
N ARG A 50 5.69 9.99 2.54
CA ARG A 50 5.62 8.58 2.12
C ARG A 50 4.88 8.38 0.80
N LEU A 51 3.81 9.15 0.56
CA LEU A 51 3.04 9.07 -0.68
C LEU A 51 3.77 9.69 -1.87
N MET A 52 4.47 10.80 -1.66
CA MET A 52 5.19 11.50 -2.74
C MET A 52 6.51 10.80 -3.11
N LEU A 53 7.10 10.08 -2.17
CA LEU A 53 8.45 9.55 -2.25
C LEU A 53 8.48 8.09 -1.77
N PRO A 54 7.74 7.18 -2.43
CA PRO A 54 7.56 5.79 -1.98
C PRO A 54 8.88 4.99 -1.91
N GLN A 55 9.93 5.42 -2.61
CA GLN A 55 11.27 4.86 -2.51
C GLN A 55 11.98 5.15 -1.17
N TYR A 56 11.46 6.12 -0.40
CA TYR A 56 11.92 6.45 0.94
C TYR A 56 10.93 5.89 1.97
N SER A 57 10.70 4.58 1.91
CA SER A 57 9.83 3.84 2.84
C SER A 57 10.29 3.90 4.31
N THR A 58 11.52 4.35 4.54
CA THR A 58 12.07 4.65 5.86
C THR A 58 11.38 5.85 6.48
N ASP A 59 10.98 5.75 7.75
CA ASP A 59 10.41 6.85 8.51
C ASP A 59 11.30 8.11 8.38
N PHE A 60 10.70 9.19 7.88
CA PHE A 60 11.37 10.47 7.65
C PHE A 60 12.15 10.94 8.87
N ARG A 61 11.65 10.67 10.09
CA ARG A 61 12.26 11.07 11.35
C ARG A 61 13.60 10.35 11.60
N THR A 62 13.71 9.11 11.13
CA THR A 62 14.91 8.27 11.32
C THR A 62 16.03 8.58 10.33
N LEU A 63 15.73 9.36 9.28
CA LEU A 63 16.74 9.76 8.30
C LEU A 63 17.78 10.72 8.92
N PRO A 64 19.07 10.64 8.51
CA PRO A 64 20.09 11.61 8.90
C PRO A 64 19.67 13.05 8.56
N PRO A 65 20.05 14.06 9.36
CA PRO A 65 19.64 15.45 9.15
C PRO A 65 19.90 15.98 7.73
N GLN A 66 21.03 15.62 7.14
CA GLN A 66 21.41 16.03 5.78
C GLN A 66 20.46 15.44 4.73
N LYS A 67 20.04 14.18 4.91
CA LYS A 67 19.08 13.50 4.02
C LYS A 67 17.68 14.10 4.15
N ARG A 68 17.24 14.40 5.38
CA ARG A 68 15.96 15.11 5.61
C ARG A 68 15.94 16.48 4.92
N ALA A 69 17.02 17.26 5.07
CA ALA A 69 17.14 18.57 4.44
C ALA A 69 17.13 18.48 2.91
N GLN A 70 17.81 17.50 2.33
CA GLN A 70 17.77 17.26 0.88
C GLN A 70 16.36 16.93 0.42
N LEU A 71 15.67 16.01 1.10
CA LEU A 71 14.30 15.64 0.78
C LEU A 71 13.35 16.84 0.79
N MET A 72 13.51 17.72 1.78
CA MET A 72 12.72 18.96 1.87
C MET A 72 12.99 19.90 0.70
N ARG A 73 14.26 20.07 0.29
CA ARG A 73 14.58 20.86 -0.91
C ARG A 73 13.95 20.28 -2.17
N ASP A 74 13.98 18.96 -2.32
CA ASP A 74 13.40 18.28 -3.48
C ASP A 74 11.87 18.48 -3.53
N LEU A 75 11.17 18.33 -2.39
CA LEU A 75 9.73 18.58 -2.30
C LEU A 75 9.35 20.03 -2.59
N ILE A 76 10.11 21.00 -2.06
CA ILE A 76 9.91 22.43 -2.34
C ILE A 76 10.08 22.67 -3.84
N SER A 77 11.16 22.16 -4.42
CA SER A 77 11.47 22.33 -5.86
C SER A 77 10.37 21.75 -6.74
N GLN A 78 9.90 20.54 -6.43
CA GLN A 78 8.80 19.90 -7.15
C GLN A 78 7.50 20.73 -7.07
N ARG A 79 7.17 21.30 -5.91
CA ARG A 79 5.98 22.16 -5.77
C ARG A 79 6.08 23.44 -6.57
N LEU A 80 7.23 24.10 -6.56
CA LEU A 80 7.48 25.31 -7.34
C LEU A 80 7.33 25.04 -8.84
N LEU A 81 7.90 23.93 -9.33
CA LEU A 81 7.75 23.50 -10.71
C LEU A 81 6.31 23.13 -11.07
N ALA A 82 5.60 22.43 -10.19
CA ALA A 82 4.19 22.09 -10.40
C ALA A 82 3.31 23.35 -10.50
N ARG A 83 3.55 24.34 -9.63
CA ARG A 83 2.87 25.64 -9.67
C ARG A 83 3.14 26.37 -10.98
N GLU A 84 4.39 26.40 -11.43
CA GLU A 84 4.74 26.99 -12.72
C GLU A 84 4.05 26.26 -13.89
N GLY A 85 3.98 24.93 -13.84
CA GLY A 85 3.23 24.11 -14.79
C GLY A 85 1.74 24.46 -14.83
N GLN A 86 1.11 24.69 -13.67
CA GLN A 86 -0.28 25.13 -13.58
C GLN A 86 -0.50 26.53 -14.18
N LYS A 87 0.40 27.49 -13.89
CA LYS A 87 0.34 28.83 -14.52
C LYS A 87 0.43 28.75 -16.04
N LYS A 88 1.29 27.86 -16.55
CA LYS A 88 1.46 27.56 -17.97
C LYS A 88 0.39 26.65 -18.55
N LYS A 89 -0.62 26.26 -17.76
CA LYS A 89 -1.73 25.36 -18.15
C LYS A 89 -1.25 24.00 -18.70
N VAL A 90 -0.07 23.54 -18.28
CA VAL A 90 0.48 22.22 -18.66
C VAL A 90 -0.48 21.11 -18.25
N ASP A 91 -1.14 21.28 -17.10
CA ASP A 91 -2.15 20.38 -16.55
C ASP A 91 -3.44 20.29 -17.38
N GLN A 92 -3.66 21.25 -18.29
CA GLN A 92 -4.82 21.32 -19.17
C GLN A 92 -4.54 20.74 -20.56
N THR A 93 -3.28 20.49 -20.90
CA THR A 93 -2.88 19.92 -22.19
C THR A 93 -3.50 18.53 -22.40
N PRO A 94 -3.85 18.14 -23.65
CA PRO A 94 -4.35 16.80 -23.93
C PRO A 94 -3.40 15.70 -23.48
N ARG A 95 -2.09 15.90 -23.66
CA ARG A 95 -1.03 14.97 -23.23
C ARG A 95 -1.07 14.74 -21.72
N PHE A 96 -1.05 15.81 -20.92
CA PHE A 96 -1.09 15.66 -19.45
C PHE A 96 -2.40 15.06 -18.97
N LYS A 97 -3.54 15.46 -19.55
CA LYS A 97 -4.85 14.87 -19.22
C LYS A 97 -4.89 13.36 -19.49
N ALA A 98 -4.33 12.91 -20.61
CA ALA A 98 -4.24 11.49 -20.93
C ALA A 98 -3.34 10.73 -19.94
N GLN A 99 -2.16 11.27 -19.63
CA GLN A 99 -1.25 10.70 -18.64
C GLN A 99 -1.90 10.63 -17.24
N ARG A 100 -2.59 11.69 -16.82
CA ARG A 100 -3.32 11.74 -15.55
C ARG A 100 -4.41 10.66 -15.47
N ARG A 101 -5.21 10.48 -16.53
CA ARG A 101 -6.23 9.42 -16.57
C ARG A 101 -5.62 8.03 -16.43
N ALA A 102 -4.55 7.75 -17.16
CA ALA A 102 -3.84 6.47 -17.07
C ALA A 102 -3.28 6.23 -15.67
N PHE A 103 -2.63 7.24 -15.08
CA PHE A 103 -2.09 7.17 -13.72
C PHE A 103 -3.19 6.89 -12.68
N ILE A 104 -4.31 7.62 -12.73
CA ILE A 104 -5.43 7.43 -11.79
C ILE A 104 -6.01 6.01 -11.92
N LEU A 105 -6.18 5.50 -13.13
CA LEU A 105 -6.70 4.15 -13.36
C LEU A 105 -5.79 3.09 -12.71
N THR A 106 -4.48 3.17 -12.96
CA THR A 106 -3.51 2.22 -12.39
C THR A 106 -3.42 2.35 -10.87
N ALA A 107 -3.38 3.57 -10.33
CA ALA A 107 -3.34 3.81 -8.90
C ALA A 107 -4.60 3.28 -8.20
N LEU A 108 -5.78 3.50 -8.79
CA LEU A 108 -7.04 3.01 -8.26
C LEU A 108 -7.10 1.48 -8.27
N ALA A 109 -6.70 0.83 -9.36
CA ALA A 109 -6.66 -0.63 -9.43
C ALA A 109 -5.76 -1.23 -8.33
N ARG A 110 -4.58 -0.63 -8.10
CA ARG A 110 -3.68 -1.04 -7.01
C ARG A 110 -4.30 -0.84 -5.63
N ALA A 111 -4.85 0.34 -5.37
CA ALA A 111 -5.47 0.66 -4.09
C ALA A 111 -6.64 -0.27 -3.77
N THR A 112 -7.42 -0.65 -4.79
CA THR A 112 -8.51 -1.63 -4.65
C THR A 112 -7.98 -3.00 -4.23
N VAL A 113 -6.92 -3.51 -4.88
CA VAL A 113 -6.28 -4.77 -4.48
C VAL A 113 -5.75 -4.70 -3.05
N GLU A 114 -5.05 -3.62 -2.69
CA GLU A 114 -4.51 -3.40 -1.35
C GLU A 114 -5.62 -3.37 -0.29
N SER A 115 -6.76 -2.72 -0.58
CA SER A 115 -7.91 -2.69 0.33
C SER A 115 -8.52 -4.06 0.61
N TYR A 116 -8.51 -4.97 -0.38
CA TYR A 116 -8.93 -6.36 -0.15
C TYR A 116 -7.93 -7.11 0.73
N LEU A 117 -6.63 -6.89 0.54
CA LEU A 117 -5.57 -7.54 1.31
C LEU A 117 -5.50 -7.05 2.77
N GLU A 118 -5.81 -5.78 3.02
CA GLU A 118 -5.89 -5.24 4.38
C GLU A 118 -7.13 -5.76 5.16
N GLY A 119 -8.23 -6.00 4.44
CA GLY A 119 -9.49 -6.50 5.00
C GLY A 119 -9.54 -8.02 5.18
N GLU A 120 -8.86 -8.79 4.33
CA GLU A 120 -8.89 -10.24 4.33
C GLU A 120 -7.57 -10.85 4.80
N GLY A 121 -7.59 -11.39 6.02
CA GLY A 121 -6.61 -12.39 6.45
C GLY A 121 -5.43 -11.82 7.22
N LYS A 122 -5.63 -11.55 8.50
CA LYS A 122 -4.52 -11.64 9.45
C LYS A 122 -4.05 -13.09 9.47
N VAL A 123 -3.00 -13.39 8.71
CA VAL A 123 -2.37 -14.71 8.72
C VAL A 123 -1.98 -15.02 10.16
N THR A 124 -2.54 -16.10 10.68
CA THR A 124 -2.28 -16.52 12.05
C THR A 124 -0.95 -17.27 12.12
N GLU A 125 -0.30 -17.15 13.28
CA GLU A 125 0.87 -17.94 13.64
C GLU A 125 0.66 -19.46 13.43
N LYS A 126 -0.58 -19.94 13.61
CA LYS A 126 -0.94 -21.33 13.36
C LYS A 126 -0.89 -21.66 11.86
N GLU A 127 -1.48 -20.84 11.01
CA GLU A 127 -1.45 -21.03 9.55
C GLU A 127 -0.03 -21.01 9.00
N VAL A 128 0.84 -20.11 9.50
CA VAL A 128 2.26 -20.08 9.15
C VAL A 128 2.94 -21.42 9.50
N ARG A 129 2.77 -21.88 10.75
CA ARG A 129 3.37 -23.15 11.20
C ARG A 129 2.84 -24.36 10.44
N ASP A 130 1.54 -24.41 10.18
CA ASP A 130 0.92 -25.51 9.47
C ASP A 130 1.36 -25.52 8.00
N PHE A 131 1.45 -24.35 7.36
CA PHE A 131 2.01 -24.23 6.01
C PHE A 131 3.45 -24.73 5.96
N TYR A 132 4.31 -24.29 6.89
CA TYR A 132 5.70 -24.75 6.96
C TYR A 132 5.79 -26.27 7.13
N LYS A 133 5.05 -26.83 8.10
CA LYS A 133 5.03 -28.28 8.38
C LYS A 133 4.59 -29.09 7.16
N ASN A 134 3.55 -28.64 6.46
CA ASN A 134 2.99 -29.32 5.29
C ASN A 134 3.86 -29.14 4.03
N ASN A 135 4.75 -28.16 4.01
CA ASN A 135 5.59 -27.82 2.87
C ASN A 135 7.09 -27.94 3.16
N LYS A 136 7.52 -28.69 4.19
CA LYS A 136 8.93 -28.79 4.61
C LYS A 136 9.90 -29.02 3.45
N LYS A 137 9.53 -29.86 2.46
CA LYS A 137 10.34 -30.14 1.27
C LYS A 137 10.69 -28.92 0.42
N LYS A 138 9.90 -27.84 0.47
CA LYS A 138 10.17 -26.57 -0.21
C LYS A 138 11.22 -25.71 0.52
N PHE A 139 11.53 -26.05 1.77
CA PHE A 139 12.44 -25.34 2.65
C PHE A 139 13.66 -26.18 3.04
N ILE A 140 13.95 -27.22 2.26
CA ILE A 140 15.19 -28.00 2.36
C ILE A 140 16.09 -27.54 1.22
N ASP A 141 17.27 -27.03 1.56
CA ASP A 141 18.34 -26.77 0.58
C ASP A 141 19.05 -28.08 0.22
N GLU A 142 18.38 -28.93 -0.57
CA GLU A 142 18.99 -30.12 -1.15
C GLU A 142 19.80 -29.73 -2.38
N LYS A 143 21.13 -29.87 -2.29
CA LYS A 143 22.03 -29.73 -3.43
C LYS A 143 22.17 -31.08 -4.13
N ILE A 144 21.55 -31.20 -5.29
CA ILE A 144 21.64 -32.38 -6.17
C ILE A 144 22.49 -32.06 -7.40
N SER A 145 23.48 -32.92 -7.67
CA SER A 145 24.23 -32.92 -8.92
C SER A 145 23.57 -33.90 -9.89
N ALA A 146 22.90 -33.38 -10.91
CA ALA A 146 22.21 -34.17 -11.93
C ALA A 146 22.80 -33.91 -13.34
N ARG A 147 22.71 -34.91 -14.22
CA ARG A 147 23.04 -34.81 -15.64
C ARG A 147 21.76 -35.12 -16.43
N HIS A 148 21.53 -34.46 -17.58
CA HIS A 148 20.37 -34.72 -18.44
C HIS A 148 20.80 -35.08 -19.85
N ILE A 149 19.91 -35.77 -20.58
CA ILE A 149 20.02 -36.03 -22.02
C ILE A 149 18.77 -35.43 -22.67
N LEU A 150 18.96 -34.49 -23.59
CA LEU A 150 17.86 -33.85 -24.31
C LEU A 150 17.68 -34.49 -25.68
N LEU A 151 16.46 -34.96 -25.97
CA LEU A 151 16.14 -35.68 -27.20
C LEU A 151 14.89 -35.06 -27.85
N LYS A 152 14.75 -35.24 -29.17
CA LYS A 152 13.69 -34.57 -29.94
C LYS A 152 12.33 -35.20 -29.73
N SER A 153 12.30 -36.49 -29.38
CA SER A 153 11.04 -37.23 -29.26
C SER A 153 10.95 -38.06 -27.99
N LYS A 154 9.71 -38.25 -27.51
CA LYS A 154 9.39 -39.16 -26.39
C LYS A 154 9.81 -40.60 -26.69
N LYS A 155 9.82 -41.00 -27.97
CA LYS A 155 10.23 -42.34 -28.41
C LYS A 155 11.73 -42.55 -28.19
N GLU A 156 12.55 -41.59 -28.64
CA GLU A 156 14.00 -41.57 -28.38
C GLU A 156 14.29 -41.59 -26.88
N ALA A 157 13.62 -40.72 -26.11
CA ALA A 157 13.80 -40.67 -24.66
C ALA A 157 13.49 -41.99 -23.95
N LYS A 158 12.44 -42.70 -24.39
CA LYS A 158 12.11 -44.03 -23.84
C LYS A 158 13.12 -45.11 -24.22
N ALA A 159 13.67 -45.05 -25.43
CA ALA A 159 14.69 -45.99 -25.88
C ALA A 159 15.98 -45.82 -25.06
N VAL A 160 16.46 -44.59 -24.93
CA VAL A 160 17.65 -44.25 -24.12
C VAL A 160 17.42 -44.58 -22.64
N LEU A 161 16.21 -44.32 -22.10
CA LEU A 161 15.87 -44.70 -20.72
C LEU A 161 15.94 -46.22 -20.50
N LYS A 162 15.52 -47.03 -21.48
CA LYS A 162 15.60 -48.49 -21.37
C LYS A 162 17.06 -48.96 -21.32
N GLU A 163 17.91 -48.35 -22.14
CA GLU A 163 19.34 -48.66 -22.19
C GLU A 163 20.07 -48.25 -20.90
N ILE A 164 19.77 -47.06 -20.37
CA ILE A 164 20.29 -46.61 -19.06
C ILE A 164 19.84 -47.58 -17.94
N LYS A 165 18.57 -47.99 -17.93
CA LYS A 165 18.06 -48.95 -16.93
C LYS A 165 18.67 -50.35 -17.06
N ALA A 166 19.14 -50.72 -18.24
CA ALA A 166 19.84 -51.97 -18.49
C ALA A 166 21.35 -51.91 -18.12
N GLY A 167 21.82 -50.78 -17.58
CA GLY A 167 23.23 -50.59 -17.17
C GLY A 167 24.10 -49.89 -18.22
N GLY A 168 23.50 -49.32 -19.27
CA GLY A 168 24.21 -48.50 -20.25
C GLY A 168 24.86 -47.26 -19.63
N ASP A 169 25.99 -46.84 -20.20
CA ASP A 169 26.75 -45.68 -19.73
C ASP A 169 26.04 -44.36 -20.08
N PHE A 170 25.65 -43.60 -19.06
CA PHE A 170 24.96 -42.33 -19.23
C PHE A 170 25.77 -41.30 -20.00
N ALA A 171 27.08 -41.21 -19.79
CA ALA A 171 27.93 -40.24 -20.45
C ALA A 171 28.09 -40.56 -21.95
N LYS A 172 28.11 -41.85 -22.32
CA LYS A 172 28.13 -42.26 -23.72
C LYS A 172 26.81 -42.00 -24.43
N LEU A 173 25.68 -42.19 -23.74
CA LEU A 173 24.34 -41.93 -24.29
C LEU A 173 23.99 -40.44 -24.36
N ALA A 174 24.74 -39.60 -23.64
CA ALA A 174 24.58 -38.16 -23.62
C ALA A 174 25.45 -37.42 -24.67
N ALA A 175 26.41 -38.12 -25.30
CA ALA A 175 27.30 -37.58 -26.32
C ALA A 175 26.62 -37.54 -27.69
#